data_AF-A0A2N3D0J3-F1
#
_entry.id   AF-A0A2N3D0J3-F1
#
_cell.length_a   1.000
_cell.length_b   1.000
_cell.length_c   1.000
_cell.angle_alpha   90.00
_cell.angle_beta   90.00
_cell.angle_gamma   90.00
#
_symmetry.space_group_name_H-M   'P 1'
#
loop_
_entity.id
_entity.type
_entity.pdbx_description
1 polymer ?
#
loop_
_entity_poly.entity_id
_entity_poly.type
_entity_poly.pdbx_seq_one_letter_code
_entity_poly.pdbx_strand_id
1 'polypeptide(L)'
;MDQAKAWTRVRGNLRLSAGQRLFDQWLKPMTLIDTDDSSTVRLGLPSAFMTNWVKGHYADRLLMEFRALLPDVRTVSIETVDARASRELAAEAVEDAAPVAAPAPVATSERPRLDSRFTFDRFVTDTSNRVAYNAAKALAEPGKPRFSPLYLHSNTGQGKTHLMHAIGHAFLDACPDASAIYMPAERFMFEFVRAVREKDTFSFKARLRGVDLLMIDDLQFIAGKESTQEEFFHTVDEFMREGKRLVIAADRSPLALEGIEARLASRLGSGLAADIKPAELGLRRTILDRKLEDMPGASVPSDVLDLLAARISSSIRELEGALNRLVAYAQLNGETVTIAFAES
;
A
#
# COMPACT_ATOMS: atom_id res chain seq x y z
N MET A 1 -13.60 16.31 -29.39
CA MET A 1 -12.39 15.47 -29.57
C MET A 1 -12.86 14.03 -29.55
N ASP A 2 -12.26 13.11 -30.31
CA ASP A 2 -12.69 11.70 -30.32
C ASP A 2 -11.99 10.89 -29.20
N GLN A 3 -12.61 9.81 -28.70
CA GLN A 3 -12.10 9.00 -27.58
C GLN A 3 -10.70 8.46 -27.83
N ALA A 4 -10.38 8.03 -29.06
CA ALA A 4 -9.04 7.55 -29.42
C ALA A 4 -7.95 8.65 -29.32
N LYS A 5 -8.30 9.89 -29.71
CA LYS A 5 -7.40 11.05 -29.57
C LYS A 5 -7.27 11.47 -28.12
N ALA A 6 -8.36 11.45 -27.35
CA ALA A 6 -8.35 11.75 -25.92
C ALA A 6 -7.47 10.74 -25.18
N TRP A 7 -7.62 9.44 -25.47
CA TRP A 7 -6.83 8.37 -24.88
C TRP A 7 -5.32 8.54 -25.10
N THR A 8 -4.92 8.89 -26.32
CA THR A 8 -3.50 9.16 -26.63
C THR A 8 -2.92 10.27 -25.74
N ARG A 9 -3.71 11.32 -25.49
CA ARG A 9 -3.30 12.46 -24.66
C ARG A 9 -3.30 12.13 -23.17
N VAL A 10 -4.31 11.39 -22.69
CA VAL A 10 -4.38 10.87 -21.31
C VAL A 10 -3.18 9.96 -21.01
N ARG A 11 -2.79 9.06 -21.94
CA ARG A 11 -1.58 8.23 -21.76
C ARG A 11 -0.31 9.06 -21.63
N GLY A 12 -0.17 10.13 -22.42
CA GLY A 12 0.95 11.06 -22.32
C GLY A 12 1.03 11.73 -20.95
N ASN A 13 -0.11 12.26 -20.46
CA ASN A 13 -0.20 12.89 -19.15
C ASN A 13 0.08 11.91 -18.00
N LEU A 14 -0.47 10.69 -18.09
CA LEU A 14 -0.21 9.62 -17.12
C LEU A 14 1.27 9.20 -17.09
N ARG A 15 1.94 9.16 -18.25
CA ARG A 15 3.38 8.84 -18.31
C ARG A 15 4.25 9.90 -17.64
N LEU A 16 3.93 11.18 -17.86
CA LEU A 16 4.66 12.31 -17.26
C LEU A 16 4.46 12.36 -15.75
N SER A 17 3.25 12.06 -15.30
CA SER A 17 2.86 12.27 -13.90
C SER A 17 3.02 11.05 -12.99
N ALA A 18 2.89 9.82 -13.51
CA ALA A 18 3.11 8.60 -12.75
C ALA A 18 4.58 8.15 -12.76
N GLY A 19 5.37 8.72 -13.68
CA GLY A 19 6.75 8.32 -13.91
C GLY A 19 6.86 7.10 -14.83
N GLN A 20 7.99 7.03 -15.55
CA GLN A 20 8.17 6.11 -16.68
C GLN A 20 8.06 4.64 -16.27
N ARG A 21 8.63 4.25 -15.14
CA ARG A 21 8.64 2.86 -14.66
C ARG A 21 7.25 2.36 -14.25
N LEU A 22 6.46 3.19 -13.57
CA LEU A 22 5.10 2.86 -13.16
C LEU A 22 4.19 2.80 -14.38
N PHE A 23 4.33 3.76 -15.29
CA PHE A 23 3.59 3.76 -16.54
C PHE A 23 3.85 2.50 -17.36
N ASP A 24 5.12 2.16 -17.60
CA ASP A 24 5.48 0.98 -18.40
C ASP A 24 4.94 -0.33 -17.80
N GLN A 25 4.87 -0.41 -16.47
CA GLN A 25 4.43 -1.61 -15.76
C GLN A 25 2.91 -1.74 -15.61
N TRP A 26 2.20 -0.64 -15.36
CA TRP A 26 0.79 -0.70 -14.91
C TRP A 26 -0.20 -0.01 -15.84
N LEU A 27 0.23 1.02 -16.57
CA LEU A 27 -0.67 1.87 -17.36
C LEU A 27 -0.49 1.67 -18.87
N LYS A 28 0.71 1.23 -19.29
CA LYS A 28 1.03 0.95 -20.69
C LYS A 28 0.22 -0.21 -21.27
N PRO A 29 -0.03 -1.33 -20.54
CA PRO A 29 -0.82 -2.45 -21.05
C PRO A 29 -2.32 -2.17 -21.13
N MET A 30 -2.78 -1.01 -20.67
CA MET A 30 -4.18 -0.59 -20.78
C MET A 30 -4.52 -0.28 -22.23
N THR A 31 -5.67 -0.77 -22.68
CA THR A 31 -6.21 -0.53 -24.02
C THR A 31 -7.56 0.17 -23.92
N LEU A 32 -7.87 1.02 -24.89
CA LEU A 32 -9.22 1.57 -25.03
C LEU A 32 -10.07 0.50 -25.71
N ILE A 33 -11.25 0.24 -25.16
CA ILE A 33 -12.25 -0.65 -25.75
C ILE A 33 -13.31 0.22 -26.39
N ASP A 34 -13.59 0.00 -27.66
CA ASP A 34 -14.60 0.76 -28.40
C ASP A 34 -15.99 0.56 -27.77
N THR A 35 -16.74 1.65 -27.69
CA THR A 35 -18.10 1.65 -27.14
C THR A 35 -18.96 2.68 -27.85
N ASP A 36 -20.22 2.32 -28.10
CA ASP A 36 -21.21 3.23 -28.71
C ASP A 36 -21.72 4.29 -27.71
N ASP A 37 -21.43 4.13 -26.41
CA ASP A 37 -21.82 5.07 -25.37
C ASP A 37 -20.77 6.19 -25.21
N SER A 38 -21.10 7.37 -25.75
CA SER A 38 -20.27 8.58 -25.62
C SER A 38 -20.06 9.06 -24.16
N SER A 39 -20.89 8.62 -23.22
CA SER A 39 -20.83 9.02 -21.80
C SER A 39 -19.97 8.08 -20.93
N THR A 40 -19.55 6.93 -21.47
CA THR A 40 -18.74 5.94 -20.75
C THR A 40 -17.47 5.62 -21.52
N VAL A 41 -16.32 5.66 -20.84
CA VAL A 41 -15.03 5.22 -21.41
C VAL A 41 -14.69 3.83 -20.86
N ARG A 42 -14.44 2.86 -21.75
CA ARG A 42 -14.08 1.49 -21.36
C ARG A 42 -12.59 1.23 -21.57
N LEU A 43 -11.92 0.76 -20.52
CA LEU A 43 -10.49 0.49 -20.51
C LEU A 43 -10.24 -0.97 -20.18
N GLY A 44 -9.52 -1.65 -21.06
CA GLY A 44 -9.18 -3.05 -20.95
C GLY A 44 -7.77 -3.26 -20.38
N LEU A 45 -7.64 -4.22 -19.46
CA LEU A 45 -6.34 -4.66 -18.95
C LEU A 45 -6.20 -6.19 -19.08
N PRO A 46 -4.97 -6.70 -19.27
CA PRO A 46 -4.73 -8.09 -19.62
C PRO A 46 -4.89 -9.06 -18.43
N SER A 47 -5.14 -8.57 -17.22
CA SER A 47 -5.37 -9.41 -16.05
C SER A 47 -6.29 -8.72 -15.04
N ALA A 48 -7.08 -9.51 -14.31
CA ALA A 48 -7.94 -9.02 -13.23
C ALA A 48 -7.15 -8.30 -12.13
N PHE A 49 -5.90 -8.69 -11.97
CA PHE A 49 -4.90 -8.06 -11.13
C PHE A 49 -4.64 -6.60 -11.54
N MET A 50 -4.22 -6.36 -12.80
CA MET A 50 -3.97 -5.00 -13.28
C MET A 50 -5.26 -4.18 -13.27
N THR A 51 -6.39 -4.79 -13.63
CA THR A 51 -7.73 -4.17 -13.56
C THR A 51 -8.02 -3.63 -12.16
N ASN A 52 -7.82 -4.43 -11.11
CA ASN A 52 -8.11 -4.02 -9.74
C ASN A 52 -7.13 -2.95 -9.22
N TRP A 53 -5.85 -3.06 -9.57
CA TRP A 53 -4.85 -2.07 -9.18
C TRP A 53 -5.09 -0.70 -9.83
N VAL A 54 -5.34 -0.68 -11.15
CA VAL A 54 -5.65 0.56 -11.88
C VAL A 54 -6.98 1.14 -11.39
N LYS A 55 -7.96 0.31 -11.03
CA LYS A 55 -9.18 0.78 -10.34
C LYS A 55 -8.87 1.44 -9.00
N GLY A 56 -8.12 0.79 -8.12
CA GLY A 56 -7.87 1.28 -6.77
C GLY A 56 -7.00 2.53 -6.69
N HIS A 57 -6.07 2.70 -7.64
CA HIS A 57 -5.07 3.77 -7.59
C HIS A 57 -5.27 4.87 -8.65
N TYR A 58 -5.93 4.57 -9.76
CA TYR A 58 -6.00 5.45 -10.94
C TYR A 58 -7.41 5.72 -11.45
N ALA A 59 -8.47 5.12 -10.90
CA ALA A 59 -9.84 5.34 -11.40
C ALA A 59 -10.25 6.83 -11.39
N ASP A 60 -10.11 7.50 -10.24
CA ASP A 60 -10.47 8.92 -10.11
C ASP A 60 -9.64 9.82 -11.02
N ARG A 61 -8.35 9.49 -11.14
CA ARG A 61 -7.42 10.21 -12.00
C ARG A 61 -7.76 10.04 -13.48
N LEU A 62 -8.04 8.82 -13.90
CA LEU A 62 -8.47 8.51 -15.26
C LEU A 62 -9.75 9.27 -15.60
N LEU A 63 -10.74 9.25 -14.71
CA LEU A 63 -11.98 9.98 -14.88
C LEU A 63 -11.75 11.50 -15.05
N MET A 64 -10.88 12.08 -14.22
CA MET A 64 -10.54 13.50 -14.29
C MET A 64 -9.85 13.88 -15.61
N GLU A 65 -8.86 13.09 -16.04
CA GLU A 65 -8.10 13.32 -17.30
C GLU A 65 -8.99 13.16 -18.54
N PHE A 66 -9.93 12.20 -18.53
CA PHE A 66 -10.90 12.04 -19.61
C PHE A 66 -11.92 13.18 -19.65
N ARG A 67 -12.45 13.60 -18.49
CA ARG A 67 -13.40 14.73 -18.40
C ARG A 67 -12.80 16.06 -18.88
N ALA A 68 -11.52 16.28 -18.62
CA ALA A 68 -10.82 17.48 -19.09
C ALA A 68 -10.77 17.58 -20.63
N LEU A 69 -10.86 16.46 -21.34
CA LEU A 69 -10.80 16.40 -22.81
C LEU A 69 -12.17 16.13 -23.45
N LEU A 70 -13.06 15.46 -22.72
CA LEU A 70 -14.40 15.03 -23.12
C LEU A 70 -15.39 15.34 -21.97
N PRO A 71 -16.01 16.54 -21.96
CA PRO A 71 -16.88 16.97 -20.87
C PRO A 71 -18.10 16.08 -20.62
N ASP A 72 -18.55 15.36 -21.66
CA ASP A 72 -19.71 14.48 -21.60
C ASP A 72 -19.44 13.12 -20.92
N VAL A 73 -18.18 12.78 -20.64
CA VAL A 73 -17.80 11.52 -19.97
C VAL A 73 -18.21 11.56 -18.50
N ARG A 74 -19.04 10.61 -18.09
CA ARG A 74 -19.54 10.47 -16.72
C ARG A 74 -18.84 9.37 -15.96
N THR A 75 -18.40 8.31 -16.64
CA THR A 75 -17.87 7.10 -16.00
C THR A 75 -16.69 6.54 -16.79
N VAL A 76 -15.68 6.03 -16.09
CA VAL A 76 -14.60 5.20 -16.66
C VAL A 76 -14.76 3.78 -16.12
N SER A 77 -15.09 2.84 -17.00
CA SER A 77 -15.16 1.42 -16.68
C SER A 77 -13.82 0.76 -17.00
N ILE A 78 -13.26 0.03 -16.03
CA ILE A 78 -12.01 -0.71 -16.21
C ILE A 78 -12.34 -2.20 -16.12
N GLU A 79 -11.92 -3.00 -17.09
CA GLU A 79 -12.29 -4.41 -17.19
C GLU A 79 -11.14 -5.29 -17.67
N THR A 80 -11.26 -6.59 -17.42
CA THR A 80 -10.23 -7.57 -17.79
C THR A 80 -10.57 -8.17 -19.14
N VAL A 81 -9.66 -8.06 -20.11
CA VAL A 81 -9.91 -8.49 -21.51
C VAL A 81 -9.37 -9.87 -21.84
N ASP A 82 -8.49 -10.45 -21.01
CA ASP A 82 -7.94 -11.79 -21.25
C ASP A 82 -7.82 -12.63 -19.96
N ALA A 83 -8.56 -13.74 -19.89
CA ALA A 83 -8.66 -14.62 -18.72
C ALA A 83 -7.83 -15.92 -18.86
N ARG A 84 -7.15 -16.14 -19.99
CA ARG A 84 -6.41 -17.37 -20.28
C ARG A 84 -5.15 -17.54 -19.44
N ALA A 85 -4.45 -16.45 -19.12
CA ALA A 85 -3.26 -16.47 -18.27
C ALA A 85 -3.54 -16.95 -16.82
N SER A 86 -4.80 -16.91 -16.38
CA SER A 86 -5.22 -17.31 -15.04
C SER A 86 -5.38 -18.82 -14.86
N ARG A 87 -5.49 -19.62 -15.95
CA ARG A 87 -5.75 -21.06 -15.87
C ARG A 87 -4.50 -21.95 -15.98
N GLU A 88 -3.44 -21.51 -16.66
CA GLU A 88 -2.20 -22.29 -16.79
C GLU A 88 -1.33 -22.26 -15.51
N LEU A 89 -1.49 -21.24 -14.67
CA LEU A 89 -0.79 -21.08 -13.39
C LEU A 89 -1.15 -22.13 -12.32
N ALA A 90 -2.24 -22.88 -12.51
CA ALA A 90 -2.70 -23.89 -11.54
C ALA A 90 -2.14 -25.30 -11.80
N ALA A 91 -1.57 -25.57 -12.97
CA ALA A 91 -1.27 -26.94 -13.41
C ALA A 91 0.22 -27.36 -13.29
N GLU A 92 1.16 -26.43 -13.11
CA GLU A 92 2.61 -26.73 -13.08
C GLU A 92 3.24 -26.66 -11.67
N ALA A 93 2.43 -26.72 -10.61
CA ALA A 93 2.89 -26.55 -9.23
C ALA A 93 3.44 -27.82 -8.55
N VAL A 94 3.82 -28.86 -9.29
CA VAL A 94 4.42 -30.07 -8.68
C VAL A 94 5.58 -30.55 -9.53
N GLU A 95 6.81 -30.15 -9.17
CA GLU A 95 7.91 -31.11 -9.07
C GLU A 95 9.07 -30.57 -8.25
N ASP A 96 9.64 -31.51 -7.49
CA ASP A 96 10.51 -31.42 -6.34
C ASP A 96 11.91 -30.85 -6.66
N ALA A 97 12.50 -30.10 -5.72
CA ALA A 97 13.91 -29.69 -5.82
C ALA A 97 14.59 -29.67 -4.44
N ALA A 98 15.36 -30.73 -4.20
CA ALA A 98 16.32 -30.88 -3.11
C ALA A 98 17.49 -29.86 -3.22
N PRO A 99 18.25 -29.61 -2.13
CA PRO A 99 19.06 -28.40 -1.99
C PRO A 99 20.46 -28.55 -2.59
N VAL A 100 20.94 -27.50 -3.25
CA VAL A 100 22.37 -27.32 -3.60
C VAL A 100 22.88 -26.01 -3.02
N ALA A 101 24.13 -26.07 -2.54
CA ALA A 101 24.82 -25.18 -1.62
C ALA A 101 24.81 -23.67 -1.96
N ALA A 102 24.85 -22.87 -0.90
CA ALA A 102 24.84 -21.41 -0.90
C ALA A 102 26.14 -20.78 -1.45
N PRO A 103 26.06 -19.68 -2.22
CA PRO A 103 27.16 -18.74 -2.35
C PRO A 103 27.15 -17.73 -1.18
N ALA A 104 28.35 -17.32 -0.76
CA ALA A 104 28.59 -16.36 0.31
C ALA A 104 28.00 -14.95 0.00
N PRO A 105 27.59 -14.18 1.02
CA PRO A 105 26.85 -12.94 0.81
C PRO A 105 27.80 -11.81 0.39
N VAL A 106 27.58 -11.23 -0.79
CA VAL A 106 27.99 -9.86 -1.07
C VAL A 106 26.93 -8.97 -0.42
N ALA A 107 27.21 -8.46 0.77
CA ALA A 107 26.31 -7.59 1.51
C ALA A 107 26.23 -6.20 0.85
N THR A 108 25.46 -6.09 -0.23
CA THR A 108 24.80 -4.82 -0.51
C THR A 108 23.61 -4.75 0.43
N SER A 109 23.67 -3.90 1.46
CA SER A 109 22.56 -3.66 2.38
C SER A 109 21.35 -3.16 1.56
N GLU A 110 20.44 -4.06 1.21
CA GLU A 110 19.20 -3.70 0.51
C GLU A 110 18.43 -2.75 1.43
N ARG A 111 18.22 -1.51 0.97
CA ARG A 111 17.45 -0.49 1.71
C ARG A 111 16.16 -0.18 0.95
N PRO A 112 15.00 -0.17 1.63
CA PRO A 112 13.74 0.09 0.98
C PRO A 112 13.58 1.58 0.69
N ARG A 113 12.77 1.92 -0.31
CA ARG A 113 12.31 3.31 -0.50
C ARG A 113 11.17 3.58 0.47
N LEU A 114 11.50 4.20 1.60
CA LEU A 114 10.53 4.62 2.60
C LEU A 114 10.07 6.05 2.33
N ASP A 115 8.76 6.28 2.43
CA ASP A 115 8.17 7.63 2.42
C ASP A 115 8.68 8.43 3.63
N SER A 116 9.37 9.54 3.39
CA SER A 116 9.98 10.39 4.43
C SER A 116 8.95 11.09 5.31
N ARG A 117 7.68 11.14 4.91
CA ARG A 117 6.59 11.72 5.72
C ARG A 117 6.13 10.77 6.81
N PHE A 118 6.39 9.48 6.67
CA PHE A 118 5.90 8.44 7.58
C PHE A 118 6.94 8.09 8.65
N THR A 119 7.15 9.00 9.60
CA THR A 119 8.07 8.84 10.74
C THR A 119 7.31 8.82 12.07
N PHE A 120 7.93 8.31 13.13
CA PHE A 120 7.31 8.27 14.46
C PHE A 120 6.97 9.65 15.01
N ASP A 121 7.78 10.67 14.71
CA ASP A 121 7.54 12.04 15.18
C ASP A 121 6.29 12.66 14.55
N ARG A 122 5.95 12.23 13.34
CA ARG A 122 4.76 12.67 12.59
C ARG A 122 3.52 11.82 12.88
N PHE A 123 3.64 10.73 13.64
CA PHE A 123 2.51 9.89 13.98
C PHE A 123 1.85 10.40 15.27
N VAL A 124 0.62 10.90 15.15
CA VAL A 124 -0.15 11.39 16.30
C VAL A 124 -0.76 10.22 17.07
N THR A 125 -0.59 10.20 18.39
CA THR A 125 -1.00 9.08 19.24
C THR A 125 -2.12 9.44 20.21
N ASP A 126 -3.03 8.50 20.43
CA ASP A 126 -4.05 8.54 21.48
C ASP A 126 -4.31 7.12 22.04
N THR A 127 -5.38 6.92 22.80
CA THR A 127 -5.79 5.60 23.31
C THR A 127 -6.11 4.57 22.22
N SER A 128 -6.53 5.00 21.02
CA SER A 128 -6.96 4.15 19.90
C SER A 128 -5.80 3.46 19.20
N ASN A 129 -4.60 4.04 19.23
CA ASN A 129 -3.43 3.57 18.48
C ASN A 129 -2.15 3.41 19.33
N ARG A 130 -2.17 3.76 20.62
CA ARG A 130 -0.99 3.73 21.50
C ARG A 130 -0.29 2.38 21.59
N VAL A 131 -1.05 1.27 21.61
CA VAL A 131 -0.45 -0.08 21.69
C VAL A 131 0.35 -0.38 20.43
N ALA A 132 -0.24 -0.16 19.25
CA ALA A 132 0.44 -0.33 17.97
C ALA A 132 1.67 0.59 17.83
N TYR A 133 1.55 1.85 18.24
CA TYR A 133 2.66 2.80 18.24
C TYR A 133 3.83 2.36 19.13
N ASN A 134 3.55 1.97 20.38
CA ASN A 134 4.58 1.51 21.31
C ASN A 134 5.24 0.21 20.85
N ALA A 135 4.44 -0.71 20.29
CA ALA A 135 4.94 -1.94 19.69
C ALA A 135 5.88 -1.65 18.51
N ALA A 136 5.47 -0.74 17.61
CA ALA A 136 6.28 -0.30 16.49
C ALA A 136 7.62 0.30 16.97
N LYS A 137 7.60 1.19 17.98
CA LYS A 137 8.83 1.73 18.57
C LYS A 137 9.73 0.64 19.14
N ALA A 138 9.18 -0.27 19.93
CA ALA A 138 9.94 -1.35 20.56
C ALA A 138 10.58 -2.31 19.54
N LEU A 139 9.93 -2.54 18.40
CA LEU A 139 10.48 -3.37 17.33
C LEU A 139 11.62 -2.67 16.57
N ALA A 140 11.56 -1.33 16.48
CA ALA A 140 12.57 -0.52 15.80
C ALA A 140 13.86 -0.32 16.62
N GLU A 141 13.82 -0.56 17.94
CA GLU A 141 15.00 -0.51 18.81
C GLU A 141 16.13 -1.45 18.30
N PRO A 142 17.41 -1.07 18.40
CA PRO A 142 18.52 -1.93 18.03
C PRO A 142 18.62 -3.18 18.92
N GLY A 143 19.31 -4.22 18.43
CA GLY A 143 19.49 -5.49 19.16
C GLY A 143 18.52 -6.59 18.74
N LYS A 144 18.17 -7.51 19.64
CA LYS A 144 17.21 -8.58 19.36
C LYS A 144 15.78 -8.08 19.65
N PRO A 145 14.81 -8.24 18.72
CA PRO A 145 13.45 -7.78 18.96
C PRO A 145 12.80 -8.56 20.10
N ARG A 146 11.98 -7.87 20.92
CA ARG A 146 11.28 -8.47 22.07
C ARG A 146 10.18 -9.45 21.63
N PHE A 147 9.62 -9.23 20.46
CA PHE A 147 8.63 -10.06 19.79
C PHE A 147 8.86 -10.00 18.29
N SER A 148 8.53 -11.07 17.59
CA SER A 148 8.47 -11.14 16.13
C SER A 148 7.56 -12.31 15.76
N PRO A 149 6.59 -12.15 14.85
CA PRO A 149 6.26 -10.93 14.11
C PRO A 149 5.55 -9.85 14.95
N LEU A 150 5.60 -8.61 14.48
CA LEU A 150 4.61 -7.58 14.80
C LEU A 150 3.53 -7.59 13.73
N TYR A 151 2.29 -7.87 14.12
CA TYR A 151 1.13 -7.88 13.24
C TYR A 151 0.23 -6.68 13.52
N LEU A 152 0.20 -5.72 12.60
CA LEU A 152 -0.61 -4.50 12.67
C LEU A 152 -1.93 -4.72 11.92
N HIS A 153 -3.07 -4.47 12.56
CA HIS A 153 -4.35 -4.60 11.85
C HIS A 153 -5.35 -3.51 12.20
N SER A 154 -6.15 -3.15 11.19
CA SER A 154 -7.19 -2.13 11.27
C SER A 154 -7.88 -2.00 9.92
N ASN A 155 -9.03 -1.32 9.88
CA ASN A 155 -9.61 -0.88 8.62
C ASN A 155 -8.64 0.03 7.82
N THR A 156 -8.98 0.29 6.57
CA THR A 156 -8.17 1.14 5.69
C THR A 156 -7.99 2.55 6.27
N GLY A 157 -6.78 3.11 6.10
CA GLY A 157 -6.53 4.50 6.43
C GLY A 157 -6.40 4.82 7.93
N GLN A 158 -6.03 3.85 8.77
CA GLN A 158 -5.81 4.07 10.21
C GLN A 158 -4.33 4.18 10.62
N GLY A 159 -3.39 4.15 9.65
CA GLY A 159 -1.96 4.40 9.91
C GLY A 159 -1.04 3.17 9.95
N LYS A 160 -1.48 1.99 9.51
CA LYS A 160 -0.63 0.78 9.40
C LYS A 160 0.65 1.03 8.58
N THR A 161 0.48 1.49 7.34
CA THR A 161 1.60 1.83 6.44
C THR A 161 2.52 2.90 7.03
N HIS A 162 1.95 3.89 7.75
CA HIS A 162 2.75 4.92 8.43
C HIS A 162 3.66 4.29 9.48
N LEU A 163 3.11 3.46 10.38
CA LEU A 163 3.90 2.78 11.40
C LEU A 163 4.96 1.86 10.79
N MET A 164 4.64 1.12 9.72
CA MET A 164 5.63 0.28 9.04
C MET A 164 6.81 1.09 8.52
N HIS A 165 6.55 2.20 7.83
CA HIS A 165 7.61 3.08 7.35
C HIS A 165 8.40 3.70 8.51
N ALA A 166 7.74 4.08 9.59
CA ALA A 166 8.39 4.64 10.77
C ALA A 166 9.33 3.63 11.45
N ILE A 167 8.94 2.35 11.51
CA ILE A 167 9.82 1.25 11.96
C ILE A 167 11.04 1.18 11.07
N GLY A 168 10.85 1.18 9.75
CA GLY A 168 11.93 1.11 8.77
C GLY A 168 12.94 2.25 8.92
N HIS A 169 12.46 3.50 9.03
CA HIS A 169 13.32 4.67 9.23
C HIS A 169 14.10 4.55 10.54
N ALA A 170 13.42 4.37 11.66
CA ALA A 170 14.06 4.33 12.97
C ALA A 170 15.06 3.17 13.11
N PHE A 171 14.74 1.99 12.57
CA PHE A 171 15.64 0.84 12.62
C PHE A 171 16.89 1.05 11.77
N LEU A 172 16.75 1.56 10.54
CA LEU A 172 17.89 1.81 9.65
C LEU A 172 18.76 2.98 10.10
N ASP A 173 18.17 3.96 10.79
CA ASP A 173 18.90 5.06 11.42
C ASP A 173 19.71 4.55 12.64
N ALA A 174 19.12 3.66 13.45
CA ALA A 174 19.79 3.08 14.62
C ALA A 174 20.83 1.99 14.25
N CYS A 175 20.61 1.28 13.15
CA CYS A 175 21.46 0.21 12.65
C CYS A 175 21.84 0.47 11.17
N PRO A 176 22.83 1.36 10.89
CA PRO A 176 23.16 1.75 9.51
C PRO A 176 23.61 0.59 8.61
N ASP A 177 24.23 -0.45 9.17
CA ASP A 177 24.68 -1.60 8.38
C ASP A 177 23.58 -2.65 8.15
N ALA A 178 22.40 -2.46 8.75
CA ALA A 178 21.28 -3.38 8.58
C ALA A 178 20.61 -3.21 7.21
N SER A 179 19.98 -4.30 6.80
CA SER A 179 19.21 -4.42 5.56
C SER A 179 17.73 -4.54 5.87
N ALA A 180 16.90 -3.98 4.99
CA ALA A 180 15.46 -4.05 5.15
C ALA A 180 14.73 -4.10 3.81
N ILE A 181 13.60 -4.81 3.80
CA ILE A 181 12.65 -4.81 2.68
C ILE A 181 11.30 -4.33 3.18
N TYR A 182 10.73 -3.40 2.44
CA TYR A 182 9.32 -3.05 2.51
C TYR A 182 8.67 -3.39 1.17
N MET A 183 7.57 -4.13 1.21
CA MET A 183 6.76 -4.42 0.03
C MET A 183 5.32 -4.75 0.40
N PRO A 184 4.33 -4.39 -0.45
CA PRO A 184 3.00 -4.96 -0.35
C PRO A 184 3.01 -6.48 -0.61
N ALA A 185 2.12 -7.23 0.01
CA ALA A 185 1.96 -8.67 -0.19
C ALA A 185 1.65 -9.01 -1.67
N GLU A 186 0.97 -8.11 -2.36
CA GLU A 186 0.74 -8.17 -3.80
C GLU A 186 2.06 -8.23 -4.60
N ARG A 187 3.05 -7.41 -4.23
CA ARG A 187 4.37 -7.40 -4.86
C ARG A 187 5.13 -8.69 -4.55
N PHE A 188 4.98 -9.22 -3.33
CA PHE A 188 5.56 -10.51 -2.95
C PHE A 188 5.03 -11.62 -3.85
N MET A 189 3.70 -11.69 -4.02
CA MET A 189 3.05 -12.65 -4.92
C MET A 189 3.59 -12.54 -6.35
N PHE A 190 3.65 -11.32 -6.91
CA PHE A 190 4.14 -11.11 -8.27
C PHE A 190 5.60 -11.55 -8.45
N GLU A 191 6.48 -11.13 -7.53
CA GLU A 191 7.90 -11.47 -7.59
C GLU A 191 8.11 -12.98 -7.41
N PHE A 192 7.33 -13.65 -6.55
CA PHE A 192 7.36 -15.10 -6.39
C PHE A 192 6.91 -15.83 -7.67
N VAL A 193 5.75 -15.47 -8.24
CA VAL A 193 5.23 -16.08 -9.47
C VAL A 193 6.20 -15.90 -10.63
N ARG A 194 6.82 -14.72 -10.75
CA ARG A 194 7.86 -14.48 -11.76
C ARG A 194 9.07 -15.39 -11.53
N ALA A 195 9.56 -15.48 -10.31
CA ALA A 195 10.70 -16.33 -9.97
C ALA A 195 10.41 -17.82 -10.25
N VAL A 196 9.18 -18.30 -10.02
CA VAL A 196 8.76 -19.66 -10.40
C VAL A 196 8.84 -19.85 -11.92
N ARG A 197 8.27 -18.93 -12.71
CA ARG A 197 8.28 -18.99 -14.18
C ARG A 197 9.69 -18.95 -14.76
N GLU A 198 10.57 -18.14 -14.16
CA GLU A 198 11.96 -17.98 -14.57
C GLU A 198 12.89 -19.07 -13.99
N LYS A 199 12.35 -20.00 -13.18
CA LYS A 199 13.11 -21.03 -12.44
C LYS A 199 14.21 -20.45 -11.54
N ASP A 200 13.97 -19.26 -11.00
CA ASP A 200 14.89 -18.48 -10.15
C ASP A 200 14.33 -18.26 -8.72
N THR A 201 13.59 -19.25 -8.19
CA THR A 201 12.99 -19.17 -6.85
C THR A 201 14.03 -19.07 -5.75
N PHE A 202 15.22 -19.63 -5.96
CA PHE A 202 16.33 -19.56 -4.99
C PHE A 202 16.78 -18.11 -4.76
N SER A 203 17.04 -17.34 -5.81
CA SER A 203 17.48 -15.94 -5.69
C SER A 203 16.41 -15.06 -5.04
N PHE A 204 15.13 -15.31 -5.36
CA PHE A 204 14.00 -14.65 -4.70
C PHE A 204 14.02 -14.90 -3.19
N LYS A 205 14.14 -16.16 -2.76
CA LYS A 205 14.21 -16.56 -1.34
C LYS A 205 15.42 -15.97 -0.63
N ALA A 206 16.60 -16.12 -1.23
CA ALA A 206 17.86 -15.63 -0.66
C ALA A 206 17.81 -14.12 -0.40
N ARG A 207 17.27 -13.34 -1.34
CA ARG A 207 17.09 -11.89 -1.17
C ARG A 207 16.10 -11.56 -0.04
N LEU A 208 14.90 -12.15 -0.07
CA LEU A 208 13.85 -11.85 0.89
C LEU A 208 14.18 -12.28 2.32
N ARG A 209 14.83 -13.44 2.48
CA ARG A 209 15.16 -14.01 3.79
C ARG A 209 16.52 -13.55 4.31
N GLY A 210 17.34 -12.96 3.45
CA GLY A 210 18.63 -12.40 3.80
C GLY A 210 18.58 -11.11 4.64
N VAL A 211 17.44 -10.41 4.67
CA VAL A 211 17.35 -9.10 5.32
C VAL A 211 17.12 -9.17 6.84
N ASP A 212 17.51 -8.10 7.54
CA ASP A 212 17.35 -8.00 9.01
C ASP A 212 15.94 -7.58 9.43
N LEU A 213 15.24 -6.86 8.56
CA LEU A 213 13.86 -6.39 8.72
C LEU A 213 13.05 -6.64 7.44
N LEU A 214 11.99 -7.46 7.55
CA LEU A 214 11.01 -7.64 6.49
C LEU A 214 9.67 -7.02 6.89
N MET A 215 9.12 -6.18 6.01
CA MET A 215 7.86 -5.49 6.22
C MET A 215 6.93 -5.76 5.04
N ILE A 216 5.79 -6.42 5.33
CA ILE A 216 4.80 -6.84 4.34
C ILE A 216 3.48 -6.13 4.60
N ASP A 217 3.07 -5.25 3.68
CA ASP A 217 1.83 -4.48 3.81
C ASP A 217 0.67 -5.18 3.08
N ASP A 218 -0.56 -4.92 3.51
CA ASP A 218 -1.79 -5.44 2.93
C ASP A 218 -1.81 -6.97 2.68
N LEU A 219 -1.55 -7.77 3.72
CA LEU A 219 -1.51 -9.24 3.65
C LEU A 219 -2.79 -9.86 3.05
N GLN A 220 -3.95 -9.21 3.19
CA GLN A 220 -5.21 -9.68 2.62
C GLN A 220 -5.13 -9.95 1.09
N PHE A 221 -4.18 -9.35 0.36
CA PHE A 221 -4.04 -9.57 -1.08
C PHE A 221 -3.54 -10.95 -1.49
N ILE A 222 -2.98 -11.76 -0.57
CA ILE A 222 -2.60 -13.16 -0.86
C ILE A 222 -3.67 -14.17 -0.46
N ALA A 223 -4.83 -13.72 0.03
CA ALA A 223 -5.95 -14.60 0.35
C ALA A 223 -6.41 -15.42 -0.88
N GLY A 224 -6.66 -16.72 -0.66
CA GLY A 224 -7.01 -17.68 -1.70
C GLY A 224 -5.89 -17.99 -2.71
N LYS A 225 -4.63 -17.59 -2.45
CA LYS A 225 -3.46 -17.90 -3.28
C LYS A 225 -2.57 -18.93 -2.60
N GLU A 226 -3.00 -20.19 -2.61
CA GLU A 226 -2.38 -21.31 -1.87
C GLU A 226 -0.86 -21.38 -2.02
N SER A 227 -0.33 -21.46 -3.25
CA SER A 227 1.12 -21.54 -3.48
C SER A 227 1.90 -20.33 -2.96
N THR A 228 1.30 -19.14 -3.01
CA THR A 228 1.91 -17.91 -2.49
C THR A 228 1.87 -17.88 -0.97
N GLN A 229 0.77 -18.33 -0.36
CA GLN A 229 0.65 -18.44 1.09
C GLN A 229 1.62 -19.46 1.67
N GLU A 230 1.83 -20.58 0.97
CA GLU A 230 2.82 -21.58 1.37
C GLU A 230 4.24 -21.01 1.36
N GLU A 231 4.66 -20.33 0.29
CA GLU A 231 5.97 -19.68 0.24
C GLU A 231 6.09 -18.57 1.31
N PHE A 232 5.02 -17.83 1.53
CA PHE A 232 4.96 -16.80 2.56
C PHE A 232 5.10 -17.40 3.97
N PHE A 233 4.41 -18.52 4.24
CA PHE A 233 4.51 -19.26 5.49
C PHE A 233 5.95 -19.70 5.76
N HIS A 234 6.66 -20.25 4.76
CA HIS A 234 8.07 -20.61 4.90
C HIS A 234 8.97 -19.40 5.19
N THR A 235 8.67 -18.26 4.58
CA THR A 235 9.38 -17.00 4.86
C THR A 235 9.15 -16.55 6.31
N VAL A 236 7.91 -16.56 6.79
CA VAL A 236 7.55 -16.24 8.19
C VAL A 236 8.28 -17.14 9.17
N ASP A 237 8.23 -18.46 8.96
CA ASP A 237 8.87 -19.45 9.84
C ASP A 237 10.39 -19.26 9.93
N GLU A 238 11.05 -18.90 8.82
CA GLU A 238 12.49 -18.64 8.80
C GLU A 238 12.86 -17.39 9.61
N PHE A 239 12.13 -16.29 9.42
CA PHE A 239 12.32 -15.05 10.21
C PHE A 239 12.13 -15.30 11.71
N MET A 240 11.10 -16.06 12.08
CA MET A 240 10.83 -16.41 13.47
C MET A 240 11.93 -17.29 14.07
N ARG A 241 12.39 -18.30 13.33
CA ARG A 241 13.46 -19.21 13.75
C ARG A 241 14.79 -18.48 13.97
N GLU A 242 15.10 -17.51 13.11
CA GLU A 242 16.33 -16.71 13.21
C GLU A 242 16.22 -15.54 14.21
N GLY A 243 15.00 -15.24 14.69
CA GLY A 243 14.74 -14.11 15.57
C GLY A 243 14.92 -12.75 14.89
N LYS A 244 14.73 -12.71 13.56
CA LYS A 244 14.75 -11.50 12.74
C LYS A 244 13.46 -10.69 12.91
N ARG A 245 13.48 -9.42 12.48
CA ARG A 245 12.32 -8.54 12.58
C ARG A 245 11.37 -8.79 11.42
N LEU A 246 10.13 -9.13 11.74
CA LEU A 246 9.06 -9.29 10.78
C LEU A 246 7.88 -8.38 11.16
N VAL A 247 7.47 -7.51 10.25
CA VAL A 247 6.28 -6.65 10.39
C VAL A 247 5.29 -7.02 9.31
N ILE A 248 4.06 -7.29 9.72
CA ILE A 248 2.96 -7.63 8.83
C ILE A 248 1.83 -6.63 9.08
N ALA A 249 1.23 -6.11 8.03
CA ALA A 249 0.01 -5.32 8.13
C ALA A 249 -1.13 -5.96 7.33
N ALA A 250 -2.34 -5.88 7.88
CA ALA A 250 -3.54 -6.37 7.24
C ALA A 250 -4.78 -5.55 7.63
N ASP A 251 -5.90 -5.77 6.94
CA ASP A 251 -7.17 -5.14 7.27
C ASP A 251 -7.86 -5.75 8.50
N ARG A 252 -7.53 -7.00 8.85
CA ARG A 252 -8.16 -7.78 9.93
C ARG A 252 -7.13 -8.52 10.80
N SER A 253 -7.56 -8.98 11.97
CA SER A 253 -6.73 -9.82 12.83
C SER A 253 -6.38 -11.15 12.14
N PRO A 254 -5.30 -11.85 12.54
CA PRO A 254 -4.85 -13.05 11.84
C PRO A 254 -5.95 -14.13 11.73
N LEU A 255 -6.72 -14.33 12.80
CA LEU A 255 -7.80 -15.33 12.86
C LEU A 255 -9.07 -14.92 12.09
N ALA A 256 -9.23 -13.62 11.80
CA ALA A 256 -10.38 -13.08 11.07
C ALA A 256 -10.06 -12.79 9.59
N LEU A 257 -8.86 -13.16 9.12
CA LEU A 257 -8.42 -12.91 7.75
C LEU A 257 -8.92 -14.04 6.85
N GLU A 258 -10.01 -13.75 6.11
CA GLU A 258 -10.65 -14.74 5.24
C GLU A 258 -9.73 -15.19 4.11
N GLY A 259 -9.77 -16.49 3.79
CA GLY A 259 -8.97 -17.08 2.71
C GLY A 259 -7.48 -17.22 3.02
N ILE A 260 -7.05 -17.02 4.27
CA ILE A 260 -5.70 -17.32 4.74
C ILE A 260 -5.67 -18.66 5.47
N GLU A 261 -4.66 -19.48 5.20
CA GLU A 261 -4.47 -20.78 5.86
C GLU A 261 -4.33 -20.64 7.39
N ALA A 262 -5.01 -21.51 8.13
CA ALA A 262 -5.03 -21.47 9.60
C ALA A 262 -3.64 -21.55 10.24
N ARG A 263 -2.71 -22.31 9.62
CA ARG A 263 -1.31 -22.40 10.08
C ARG A 263 -0.58 -21.06 9.97
N LEU A 264 -0.79 -20.34 8.87
CA LEU A 264 -0.19 -19.03 8.65
C LEU A 264 -0.78 -18.01 9.62
N ALA A 265 -2.11 -17.98 9.77
CA ALA A 265 -2.78 -17.13 10.76
C ALA A 265 -2.26 -17.37 12.20
N SER A 266 -2.06 -18.63 12.58
CA SER A 266 -1.49 -19.01 13.88
C SER A 266 -0.07 -18.47 14.08
N ARG A 267 0.81 -18.62 13.08
CA ARG A 267 2.18 -18.07 13.13
C ARG A 267 2.17 -16.54 13.27
N LEU A 268 1.36 -15.87 12.48
CA LEU A 268 1.22 -14.41 12.51
C LEU A 268 0.71 -13.90 13.87
N GLY A 269 -0.17 -14.67 14.53
CA GLY A 269 -0.69 -14.36 15.87
C GLY A 269 0.24 -14.73 17.03
N SER A 270 1.31 -15.50 16.79
CA SER A 270 2.20 -15.98 17.85
C SER A 270 3.21 -14.94 18.37
N GLY A 271 3.38 -13.84 17.63
CA GLY A 271 4.15 -12.68 18.07
C GLY A 271 3.27 -11.67 18.83
N LEU A 272 3.27 -10.41 18.39
CA LEU A 272 2.38 -9.38 18.92
C LEU A 272 1.41 -8.93 17.83
N ALA A 273 0.12 -9.21 18.02
CA ALA A 273 -0.95 -8.62 17.21
C ALA A 273 -1.46 -7.34 17.88
N ALA A 274 -1.30 -6.20 17.21
CA ALA A 274 -1.73 -4.90 17.69
C ALA A 274 -2.82 -4.32 16.78
N ASP A 275 -3.97 -4.01 17.37
CA ASP A 275 -5.07 -3.35 16.70
C ASP A 275 -4.85 -1.83 16.66
N ILE A 276 -5.28 -1.20 15.56
CA ILE A 276 -5.43 0.25 15.46
C ILE A 276 -6.90 0.56 15.32
N LYS A 277 -7.47 1.20 16.33
CA LYS A 277 -8.90 1.54 16.35
C LYS A 277 -9.16 2.82 15.57
N PRO A 278 -10.39 3.02 15.04
CA PRO A 278 -10.79 4.28 14.43
C PRO A 278 -10.44 5.46 15.32
N ALA A 279 -9.81 6.48 14.74
CA ALA A 279 -9.41 7.67 15.47
C ALA A 279 -10.62 8.40 16.05
N GLU A 280 -10.54 8.78 17.33
CA GLU A 280 -11.55 9.62 17.95
C GLU A 280 -11.45 11.07 17.45
N LEU A 281 -12.49 11.87 17.70
CA LEU A 281 -12.57 13.25 17.22
C LEU A 281 -11.33 14.08 17.60
N GLY A 282 -10.86 13.96 18.84
CA GLY A 282 -9.68 14.68 19.31
C GLY A 282 -8.40 14.31 18.54
N LEU A 283 -8.21 13.02 18.25
CA LEU A 283 -7.07 12.56 17.44
C LEU A 283 -7.19 13.06 15.99
N ARG A 284 -8.38 12.97 15.38
CA ARG A 284 -8.63 13.49 14.03
C ARG A 284 -8.33 14.98 13.94
N ARG A 285 -8.76 15.76 14.93
CA ARG A 285 -8.49 17.20 15.02
C ARG A 285 -7.00 17.50 15.12
N THR A 286 -6.29 16.77 15.97
CA THR A 286 -4.83 16.93 16.15
C THR A 286 -4.06 16.54 14.89
N ILE A 287 -4.52 15.51 14.16
CA ILE A 287 -3.94 15.14 12.87
C ILE A 287 -4.10 16.27 11.85
N LEU A 288 -5.27 16.91 11.79
CA LEU A 288 -5.50 18.06 10.91
C LEU A 288 -4.59 19.25 11.26
N ASP A 289 -4.42 19.58 12.54
CA ASP A 289 -3.50 20.65 12.97
C ASP A 289 -2.08 20.37 12.48
N ARG A 290 -1.59 19.16 12.77
CA ARG A 290 -0.26 18.71 12.34
C ARG A 290 -0.10 18.77 10.82
N LYS A 291 -1.14 18.39 10.09
CA LYS A 291 -1.13 18.39 8.63
C LYS A 291 -1.13 19.81 8.06
N LEU A 292 -1.79 20.75 8.73
CA LEU A 292 -1.81 22.16 8.33
C LEU A 292 -0.45 22.82 8.55
N GLU A 293 0.28 22.48 9.63
CA GLU A 293 1.66 22.93 9.87
C GLU A 293 2.61 22.55 8.72
N ASP A 294 2.36 21.40 8.08
CA ASP A 294 3.11 20.90 6.92
C ASP A 294 2.73 21.61 5.60
N MET A 295 1.78 22.56 5.60
CA MET A 295 1.31 23.31 4.43
C MET A 295 1.63 24.81 4.53
N PRO A 296 2.84 25.24 4.11
CA PRO A 296 3.21 26.65 4.14
C PRO A 296 2.23 27.52 3.34
N GLY A 297 1.72 28.58 3.97
CA GLY A 297 0.79 29.52 3.34
C GLY A 297 -0.68 29.06 3.28
N ALA A 298 -1.00 27.88 3.83
CA ALA A 298 -2.39 27.49 4.05
C ALA A 298 -2.93 28.15 5.33
N SER A 299 -4.10 28.79 5.23
CA SER A 299 -4.83 29.31 6.37
C SER A 299 -6.22 28.72 6.38
N VAL A 300 -6.48 27.83 7.34
CA VAL A 300 -7.78 27.17 7.52
C VAL A 300 -8.32 27.55 8.91
N PRO A 301 -9.50 28.18 8.99
CA PRO A 301 -10.14 28.48 10.27
C PRO A 301 -10.35 27.23 11.16
N SER A 302 -10.26 27.39 12.49
CA SER A 302 -10.36 26.25 13.42
C SER A 302 -11.72 25.55 13.36
N ASP A 303 -12.80 26.31 13.19
CA ASP A 303 -14.16 25.80 13.04
C ASP A 303 -14.32 24.90 11.80
N VAL A 304 -13.60 25.18 10.72
CA VAL A 304 -13.54 24.32 9.53
C VAL A 304 -12.79 23.02 9.83
N LEU A 305 -11.70 23.07 10.60
CA LEU A 305 -10.97 21.86 11.01
C LEU A 305 -11.82 21.01 11.96
N ASP A 306 -12.54 21.64 12.89
CA ASP A 306 -13.50 20.98 13.78
C ASP A 306 -14.62 20.30 12.96
N LEU A 307 -15.14 20.99 11.94
CA LEU A 307 -16.14 20.46 11.02
C LEU A 307 -15.62 19.23 10.25
N LEU A 308 -14.42 19.30 9.68
CA LEU A 308 -13.80 18.18 8.96
C LEU A 308 -13.59 16.98 9.89
N ALA A 309 -13.06 17.20 11.10
CA ALA A 309 -12.84 16.15 12.10
C ALA A 309 -14.15 15.53 12.60
N ALA A 310 -15.23 16.30 12.66
CA ALA A 310 -16.56 15.80 13.03
C ALA A 310 -17.21 14.99 11.91
N ARG A 311 -17.13 15.45 10.66
CA ARG A 311 -17.81 14.81 9.51
C ARG A 311 -17.08 13.59 8.95
N ILE A 312 -15.75 13.57 8.97
CA ILE A 312 -14.95 12.49 8.36
C ILE A 312 -14.35 11.60 9.44
N SER A 313 -15.01 10.47 9.74
CA SER A 313 -14.64 9.54 10.81
C SER A 313 -14.16 8.17 10.33
N SER A 314 -14.41 7.82 9.08
CA SER A 314 -14.14 6.51 8.46
C SER A 314 -12.64 6.22 8.30
N SER A 315 -11.86 7.22 7.90
CA SER A 315 -10.49 7.04 7.42
C SER A 315 -9.67 8.32 7.58
N ILE A 316 -8.48 8.23 8.19
CA ILE A 316 -7.54 9.36 8.27
C ILE A 316 -7.07 9.76 6.87
N ARG A 317 -6.93 8.81 5.95
CA ARG A 317 -6.57 9.10 4.56
C ARG A 317 -7.63 9.99 3.88
N GLU A 318 -8.91 9.74 4.13
CA GLU A 318 -10.00 10.57 3.60
C GLU A 318 -10.02 11.95 4.26
N LEU A 319 -9.79 12.01 5.58
CA LEU A 319 -9.72 13.25 6.36
C LEU A 319 -8.60 14.17 5.84
N GLU A 320 -7.38 13.65 5.71
CA GLU A 320 -6.25 14.40 5.15
C GLU A 320 -6.50 14.77 3.68
N GLY A 321 -7.11 13.88 2.91
CA GLY A 321 -7.48 14.14 1.53
C GLY A 321 -8.47 15.30 1.39
N ALA A 322 -9.44 15.40 2.29
CA ALA A 322 -10.39 16.51 2.33
C ALA A 322 -9.71 17.83 2.66
N LEU A 323 -8.83 17.87 3.67
CA LEU A 323 -8.05 19.06 3.99
C LEU A 323 -7.19 19.51 2.79
N ASN A 324 -6.48 18.57 2.15
CA ASN A 324 -5.65 18.88 0.97
C ASN A 324 -6.48 19.47 -0.17
N ARG A 325 -7.65 18.89 -0.46
CA ARG A 325 -8.55 19.40 -1.52
C ARG A 325 -9.07 20.79 -1.19
N LEU A 326 -9.47 21.02 0.06
CA LEU A 326 -9.99 22.30 0.53
C LEU A 326 -8.94 23.40 0.39
N VAL A 327 -7.72 23.16 0.86
CA VAL A 327 -6.59 24.10 0.75
C VAL A 327 -6.23 24.35 -0.71
N ALA A 328 -6.13 23.30 -1.52
CA ALA A 328 -5.78 23.42 -2.93
C ALA A 328 -6.82 24.25 -3.71
N TYR A 329 -8.11 24.03 -3.47
CA TYR A 329 -9.17 24.77 -4.15
C TYR A 329 -9.16 26.26 -3.76
N ALA A 330 -9.02 26.57 -2.47
CA ALA A 330 -8.92 27.94 -1.99
C ALA A 330 -7.72 28.67 -2.61
N GLN A 331 -6.56 28.02 -2.69
CA GLN A 331 -5.36 28.58 -3.33
C GLN A 331 -5.53 28.79 -4.84
N LEU A 332 -6.18 27.85 -5.54
CA LEU A 332 -6.41 27.95 -6.99
C LEU A 332 -7.38 29.08 -7.37
N ASN A 333 -8.37 29.35 -6.53
CA ASN A 333 -9.36 30.40 -6.78
C ASN A 333 -9.04 31.74 -6.09
N GLY A 334 -7.97 31.80 -5.30
CA GLY A 334 -7.62 32.98 -4.52
C GLY A 334 -8.65 33.31 -3.44
N GLU A 335 -9.40 32.32 -2.98
CA GLU A 335 -10.44 32.45 -1.97
C GLU A 335 -9.90 32.11 -0.57
N THR A 336 -10.54 32.67 0.46
CA THR A 336 -10.27 32.27 1.85
C THR A 336 -11.13 31.09 2.23
N VAL A 337 -10.55 30.09 2.90
CA VAL A 337 -11.30 28.94 3.42
C VAL A 337 -12.30 29.41 4.49
N THR A 338 -13.57 29.05 4.33
CA THR A 338 -14.67 29.35 5.28
C THR A 338 -15.53 28.11 5.51
N ILE A 339 -16.41 28.13 6.54
CA ILE A 339 -17.37 27.03 6.77
C ILE A 339 -18.23 26.78 5.54
N ALA A 340 -18.85 27.82 4.98
CA ALA A 340 -19.73 27.69 3.81
C ALA A 340 -19.01 27.05 2.61
N PHE A 341 -17.74 27.41 2.44
CA PHE A 341 -16.85 26.85 1.43
C PHE A 341 -16.47 25.37 1.70
N ALA A 342 -16.37 24.96 2.97
CA ALA A 342 -16.10 23.57 3.34
C ALA A 342 -17.34 22.66 3.29
N GLU A 343 -18.55 23.25 3.26
CA GLU A 343 -19.82 22.51 3.17
C GLU A 343 -20.29 22.23 1.74
N SER A 344 -19.78 22.97 0.75
CA SER A 344 -20.12 22.82 -0.68
C SER A 344 -19.45 21.62 -1.33
#